data_AF-A0A9E0ETI9-F1
#
_entry.id   AF-A0A9E0ETI9-F1
#
_cell.length_a   1.000
_cell.length_b   1.000
_cell.length_c   1.000
_cell.angle_alpha   90.00
_cell.angle_beta   90.00
_cell.angle_gamma   90.00
#
_symmetry.space_group_name_H-M   'P 1'
#
loop_
_entity.id
_entity.type
_entity.pdbx_description
1 polymer ?
#
loop_
_entity_poly.entity_id
_entity_poly.type
_entity_poly.pdbx_seq_one_letter_code
_entity_poly.pdbx_strand_id
1 'polypeptide(L)'
;LELLWGRASLVVFAVFFNTGMPSTTGVMEAIFNAQNLEFLLVYAMVGGVFAALVFAVSVVSIPMILDRDTDAISAAITSIQVVFVNLPVMLLWGALLTVLVAVALIPAGLGLIVIGPWLGYATWHAYRGSVKWLDKV
;
A
#
# COMPACT_ATOMS: atom_id res chain seq x y z
N LEU A 1 5.17 -10.69 -4.58
CA LEU A 1 3.96 -9.87 -4.84
C LEU A 1 4.14 -8.94 -6.04
N GLU A 2 5.29 -8.26 -6.15
CA GLU A 2 5.64 -7.38 -7.27
C GLU A 2 5.41 -8.01 -8.66
N LEU A 3 5.95 -9.21 -8.92
CA LEU A 3 5.79 -9.89 -10.21
C LEU A 3 4.32 -10.25 -10.52
N LEU A 4 3.53 -10.56 -9.48
CA LEU A 4 2.10 -10.86 -9.64
C LEU A 4 1.31 -9.59 -9.95
N TRP A 5 1.62 -8.49 -9.26
CA TRP A 5 1.05 -7.17 -9.53
C TRP A 5 1.36 -6.74 -10.97
N GLY A 6 2.62 -6.80 -11.39
CA GLY A 6 3.02 -6.43 -12.76
C GLY A 6 2.26 -7.24 -13.82
N ARG A 7 2.11 -8.55 -13.61
CA ARG A 7 1.31 -9.41 -14.51
C ARG A 7 -0.17 -9.06 -14.50
N ALA A 8 -0.77 -8.86 -13.33
CA ALA A 8 -2.17 -8.48 -13.21
C ALA A 8 -2.45 -7.13 -13.90
N SER A 9 -1.56 -6.15 -13.70
CA SER A 9 -1.63 -4.83 -14.35
C SER A 9 -1.62 -4.95 -15.88
N LEU A 10 -0.70 -5.76 -16.44
CA LEU A 10 -0.65 -6.02 -17.89
C LEU A 10 -1.92 -6.69 -18.42
N VAL A 11 -2.49 -7.65 -17.67
CA VAL A 11 -3.74 -8.31 -18.06
C VAL A 11 -4.89 -7.33 -18.08
N VAL A 12 -5.02 -6.47 -17.06
CA VAL A 12 -6.06 -5.43 -17.05
C VAL A 12 -5.87 -4.50 -18.26
N PHE A 13 -4.66 -4.06 -18.54
CA PHE A 13 -4.41 -3.20 -19.71
C PHE A 13 -4.78 -3.89 -21.03
N ALA A 14 -4.40 -5.15 -21.21
CA ALA A 14 -4.68 -5.92 -22.42
C ALA A 14 -6.18 -6.21 -22.64
N VAL A 15 -6.98 -6.30 -21.58
CA VAL A 15 -8.44 -6.49 -21.67
C VAL A 15 -9.13 -5.22 -22.17
N PHE A 16 -8.66 -4.05 -21.76
CA PHE A 16 -9.31 -2.76 -22.08
C PHE A 16 -8.74 -2.08 -23.32
N PHE A 17 -7.48 -2.33 -23.68
CA PHE A 17 -6.81 -1.68 -24.79
C PHE A 17 -6.31 -2.69 -25.82
N ASN A 18 -6.68 -2.48 -27.08
CA ASN A 18 -6.22 -3.29 -28.21
C ASN A 18 -4.91 -2.76 -28.85
N THR A 19 -4.25 -1.81 -28.18
CA THR A 19 -3.07 -1.08 -28.64
C THR A 19 -1.77 -1.71 -28.11
N GLY A 20 -1.44 -2.94 -28.52
CA GLY A 20 -0.11 -3.53 -28.31
C GLY A 20 0.48 -3.38 -26.88
N MET A 21 1.79 -3.09 -26.78
CA MET A 21 2.43 -2.83 -25.47
C MET A 21 2.10 -1.42 -24.96
N PRO A 22 1.81 -1.24 -23.65
CA PRO A 22 1.56 0.08 -23.07
C PRO A 22 2.77 0.99 -23.25
N SER A 23 2.57 2.16 -23.86
CA SER A 23 3.56 3.24 -23.88
C SER A 23 3.24 4.28 -22.81
N THR A 24 4.23 5.05 -22.36
CA THR A 24 4.03 6.12 -21.37
C THR A 24 2.95 7.11 -21.80
N THR A 25 2.92 7.45 -23.10
CA THR A 25 1.91 8.35 -23.68
C THR A 25 0.52 7.71 -23.69
N GLY A 26 0.41 6.43 -24.06
CA GLY A 26 -0.87 5.72 -24.08
C GLY A 26 -1.49 5.55 -22.69
N VAL A 27 -0.66 5.34 -21.66
CA VAL A 27 -1.13 5.29 -20.26
C VAL A 27 -1.61 6.66 -19.78
N MET A 28 -0.89 7.73 -20.10
CA MET A 28 -1.31 9.09 -19.73
C MET A 28 -2.64 9.46 -20.38
N GLU A 29 -2.79 9.21 -21.68
CA GLU A 29 -4.04 9.45 -22.39
C GLU A 29 -5.18 8.60 -21.83
N ALA A 30 -4.91 7.34 -21.48
CA ALA A 30 -5.87 6.45 -20.87
C ALA A 30 -6.41 6.99 -19.53
N ILE A 31 -5.53 7.53 -18.68
CA ILE A 31 -5.88 8.02 -17.34
C ILE A 31 -6.70 9.32 -17.41
N PHE A 32 -6.37 10.24 -18.32
CA PHE A 32 -7.02 11.56 -18.39
C PHE A 32 -8.27 11.60 -19.28
N ASN A 33 -8.54 10.54 -20.04
CA ASN A 33 -9.74 10.45 -20.87
C ASN A 33 -10.94 9.93 -20.06
N ALA A 34 -11.97 10.78 -19.92
CA ALA A 34 -13.22 10.46 -19.21
C ALA A 34 -14.02 9.30 -19.83
N GLN A 35 -13.69 8.85 -21.03
CA GLN A 35 -14.30 7.67 -21.66
C GLN A 35 -13.75 6.34 -21.07
N ASN A 36 -12.61 6.37 -20.37
CA ASN A 36 -11.95 5.18 -19.82
C ASN A 36 -12.28 4.93 -18.34
N LEU A 37 -13.41 5.43 -17.84
CA LEU A 37 -13.79 5.29 -16.42
C LEU A 37 -13.89 3.83 -15.98
N GLU A 38 -14.37 2.94 -16.84
CA GLU A 38 -14.45 1.51 -16.53
C GLU A 38 -13.06 0.90 -16.31
N PHE A 39 -12.10 1.21 -17.19
CA PHE A 39 -10.70 0.82 -17.01
C PHE A 39 -10.15 1.35 -15.69
N LEU A 40 -10.37 2.63 -15.39
CA LEU A 40 -9.84 3.25 -14.17
C LEU A 40 -10.40 2.59 -12.90
N LEU A 41 -11.70 2.27 -12.88
CA LEU A 41 -12.34 1.57 -11.76
C LEU A 41 -11.79 0.16 -11.58
N VAL A 42 -11.70 -0.62 -12.66
CA VAL A 42 -11.17 -2.00 -12.59
C VAL A 42 -9.69 -1.99 -12.19
N TYR A 43 -8.90 -1.10 -12.80
CA TYR A 43 -7.47 -0.96 -12.48
C TYR A 43 -7.27 -0.55 -11.02
N ALA A 44 -8.06 0.40 -10.51
CA ALA A 44 -8.02 0.82 -9.11
C ALA A 44 -8.47 -0.30 -8.16
N MET A 45 -9.49 -1.08 -8.50
CA MET A 45 -9.92 -2.23 -7.68
C MET A 45 -8.85 -3.31 -7.60
N VAL A 46 -8.28 -3.72 -8.74
CA VAL A 46 -7.22 -4.74 -8.78
C VAL A 46 -6.00 -4.24 -8.01
N GLY A 47 -5.56 -3.00 -8.27
CA GLY A 47 -4.46 -2.38 -7.52
C GLY A 47 -4.75 -2.27 -6.02
N GLY A 48 -5.99 -1.93 -5.65
CA GLY A 48 -6.45 -1.84 -4.27
C GLY A 48 -6.36 -3.17 -3.52
N VAL A 49 -6.68 -4.29 -4.17
CA VAL A 49 -6.51 -5.63 -3.59
C VAL A 49 -5.04 -5.91 -3.29
N PHE A 50 -4.14 -5.66 -4.24
CA PHE A 50 -2.70 -5.85 -4.02
C PHE A 50 -2.17 -4.91 -2.94
N ALA A 51 -2.58 -3.64 -2.94
CA ALA A 51 -2.22 -2.67 -1.92
C ALA A 51 -2.68 -3.11 -0.53
N ALA A 52 -3.92 -3.59 -0.40
CA ALA A 52 -4.46 -4.12 0.85
C ALA A 52 -3.66 -5.33 1.35
N LEU A 53 -3.27 -6.25 0.45
CA LEU A 53 -2.42 -7.40 0.80
C LEU A 53 -1.04 -6.96 1.30
N VAL A 54 -0.37 -6.05 0.59
CA VAL A 54 0.92 -5.49 1.05
C VAL A 54 0.77 -4.82 2.40
N PHE A 55 -0.22 -3.94 2.53
CA PHE A 55 -0.49 -3.20 3.76
C PHE A 55 -0.73 -4.15 4.93
N ALA A 56 -1.59 -5.15 4.77
CA ALA A 56 -1.91 -6.11 5.81
C ALA A 56 -0.66 -6.87 6.30
N VAL A 57 0.24 -7.23 5.39
CA VAL A 57 1.46 -7.98 5.71
C VAL A 57 2.57 -7.11 6.31
N SER A 58 2.59 -5.79 6.03
CA SER A 58 3.77 -4.95 6.29
C SER A 58 3.58 -3.85 7.33
N VAL A 59 2.34 -3.41 7.59
CA VAL A 59 2.05 -2.17 8.34
C VAL A 59 2.73 -2.09 9.71
N VAL A 60 2.85 -3.21 10.44
CA VAL A 60 3.56 -3.25 11.73
C VAL A 60 4.79 -4.17 11.72
N SER A 61 5.11 -4.78 10.58
CA SER A 61 6.17 -5.80 10.51
C SER A 61 7.56 -5.22 10.72
N ILE A 62 7.90 -4.11 10.03
CA ILE A 62 9.21 -3.46 10.20
C ILE A 62 9.45 -2.97 11.63
N PRO A 63 8.56 -2.19 12.26
CA PRO A 63 8.80 -1.74 13.63
C PRO A 63 8.89 -2.92 14.61
N MET A 64 8.11 -3.98 14.41
CA MET A 64 8.18 -5.19 15.22
C MET A 64 9.52 -5.93 15.09
N ILE A 65 10.04 -6.07 13.87
CA ILE A 65 11.36 -6.67 13.61
C ILE A 65 12.46 -5.82 14.26
N LEU A 66 12.40 -4.50 14.13
CA LEU A 66 13.41 -3.59 14.69
C LEU A 66 13.36 -3.45 16.21
N ASP A 67 12.18 -3.55 16.82
CA ASP A 67 11.99 -3.39 18.26
C ASP A 67 12.33 -4.66 19.05
N ARG A 68 12.08 -5.84 18.48
CA ARG A 68 12.16 -7.13 19.19
C ARG A 68 12.96 -8.22 18.48
N ASP A 69 13.70 -7.87 17.42
CA ASP A 69 14.46 -8.82 16.58
C ASP A 69 13.64 -10.06 16.17
N THR A 70 12.33 -9.87 15.96
CA THR A 70 11.41 -10.95 15.59
C THR A 70 11.62 -11.36 14.14
N ASP A 71 11.42 -12.64 13.82
CA ASP A 71 11.51 -13.11 12.45
C ASP A 71 10.40 -12.50 11.55
N ALA A 72 10.70 -12.38 10.26
CA ALA A 72 9.82 -11.72 9.30
C ALA A 72 8.47 -12.44 9.12
N ILE A 73 8.40 -13.76 9.32
CA ILE A 73 7.16 -14.52 9.16
C ILE A 73 6.23 -14.24 10.34
N SER A 74 6.75 -14.33 11.57
CA SER A 74 5.99 -13.99 12.78
C SER A 74 5.52 -12.54 12.77
N ALA A 75 6.36 -11.62 12.30
CA ALA A 75 6.00 -10.21 12.15
C ALA A 75 4.86 -10.02 11.12
N ALA A 76 4.95 -10.67 9.97
CA ALA A 76 3.92 -10.64 8.94
C ALA A 76 2.57 -11.21 9.44
N ILE A 77 2.59 -12.35 10.12
CA ILE A 77 1.37 -12.96 10.68
C ILE A 77 0.73 -12.02 11.72
N THR A 78 1.55 -11.44 12.61
CA THR A 78 1.08 -10.48 13.60
C THR A 78 0.49 -9.24 12.95
N SER A 79 1.11 -8.74 11.88
CA SER A 79 0.59 -7.60 11.11
C SER A 79 -0.78 -7.88 10.52
N ILE A 80 -0.96 -9.06 9.93
CA ILE A 80 -2.25 -9.49 9.40
C ILE A 80 -3.30 -9.53 10.52
N GLN A 81 -2.96 -10.12 11.68
CA GLN A 81 -3.87 -10.17 12.83
C GLN A 81 -4.24 -8.77 13.32
N VAL A 82 -3.27 -7.86 13.43
CA VAL A 82 -3.50 -6.47 13.84
C VAL A 82 -4.48 -5.76 12.90
N VAL A 83 -4.36 -5.98 11.57
CA VAL A 83 -5.27 -5.43 10.57
C VAL A 83 -6.69 -5.95 10.76
N PHE A 84 -6.88 -7.26 10.90
CA PHE A 84 -8.21 -7.85 11.02
C PHE A 84 -8.89 -7.56 12.36
N VAL A 85 -8.13 -7.49 13.46
CA VAL A 85 -8.67 -7.15 14.79
C VAL A 85 -9.08 -5.67 14.86
N ASN A 86 -8.40 -4.78 14.14
CA ASN A 86 -8.62 -3.33 14.17
C ASN A 86 -9.07 -2.77 12.81
N LEU A 87 -9.89 -3.51 12.08
CA LEU A 87 -10.16 -3.25 10.66
C LEU A 87 -10.58 -1.80 10.34
N PRO A 88 -11.54 -1.16 11.05
CA PRO A 88 -11.94 0.21 10.71
C PRO A 88 -10.80 1.22 10.88
N VAL A 89 -10.02 1.10 11.95
CA VAL A 89 -8.89 1.98 12.24
C VAL A 89 -7.78 1.77 11.21
N MET A 90 -7.53 0.52 10.83
CA MET A 90 -6.48 0.16 9.89
C MET A 90 -6.84 0.54 8.44
N LEU A 91 -8.12 0.50 8.08
CA LEU A 91 -8.61 1.05 6.81
C LEU A 91 -8.44 2.57 6.75
N LEU A 92 -8.79 3.28 7.84
CA LEU A 92 -8.54 4.72 7.93
C LEU A 92 -7.04 5.03 7.83
N TRP A 93 -6.20 4.28 8.53
CA TRP A 93 -4.76 4.44 8.48
C TRP A 93 -4.20 4.22 7.06
N GLY A 94 -4.63 3.14 6.39
CA GLY A 94 -4.28 2.88 5.00
C GLY A 94 -4.70 4.03 4.07
N ALA A 95 -5.92 4.54 4.22
CA ALA A 95 -6.40 5.68 3.43
C ALA A 95 -5.57 6.95 3.67
N LEU A 96 -5.22 7.25 4.93
CA LEU A 96 -4.36 8.39 5.27
C LEU A 96 -2.97 8.25 4.65
N LEU A 97 -2.36 7.06 4.71
CA LEU A 97 -1.08 6.79 4.05
C LEU A 97 -1.18 7.05 2.55
N THR A 98 -2.20 6.52 1.88
CA THR A 98 -2.41 6.72 0.45
C THR A 98 -2.53 8.19 0.09
N VAL A 99 -3.37 8.96 0.79
CA VAL A 99 -3.59 10.38 0.51
C VAL A 99 -2.32 11.19 0.77
N LEU A 100 -1.65 10.99 1.90
CA LEU A 100 -0.45 11.74 2.25
C LEU A 100 0.70 11.46 1.28
N VAL A 101 0.90 10.21 0.89
CA VAL A 101 1.91 9.84 -0.11
C VAL A 101 1.54 10.41 -1.48
N ALA A 102 0.28 10.30 -1.92
CA ALA A 102 -0.17 10.87 -3.19
C ALA A 102 0.08 12.39 -3.25
N VAL A 103 -0.25 13.12 -2.19
CA VAL A 103 0.03 14.56 -2.09
C VAL A 103 1.53 14.85 -2.07
N ALA A 104 2.33 14.05 -1.35
CA ALA A 104 3.78 14.20 -1.28
C ALA A 104 4.49 13.99 -2.62
N LEU A 105 3.88 13.22 -3.53
CA LEU A 105 4.40 12.97 -4.87
C LEU A 105 4.16 14.12 -5.85
N ILE A 106 3.17 15.01 -5.61
CA ILE A 106 2.86 16.16 -6.47
C ILE A 106 4.09 17.03 -6.76
N PRO A 107 4.89 17.48 -5.75
CA PRO A 107 6.10 18.27 -5.99
C PRO A 107 7.29 17.38 -6.40
N ALA A 108 7.13 16.58 -7.45
CA ALA A 108 8.14 15.64 -7.95
C ALA A 108 8.73 14.70 -6.86
N GLY A 109 7.93 14.35 -5.86
CA GLY A 109 8.35 13.52 -4.73
C GLY A 109 9.10 14.24 -3.60
N LEU A 110 9.37 15.54 -3.69
CA LEU A 110 10.08 16.29 -2.62
C LEU A 110 9.31 16.28 -1.29
N GLY A 111 7.98 16.15 -1.32
CA GLY A 111 7.17 16.05 -0.11
C GLY A 111 7.52 14.83 0.75
N LEU A 112 8.10 13.78 0.17
CA LEU A 112 8.51 12.57 0.88
C LEU A 112 9.64 12.82 1.87
N ILE A 113 10.44 13.88 1.70
CA ILE A 113 11.48 14.27 2.67
C ILE A 113 10.87 14.56 4.05
N VAL A 114 9.65 15.11 4.07
CA VAL A 114 8.93 15.44 5.30
C VAL A 114 7.94 14.33 5.67
N ILE A 115 7.14 13.89 4.70
CA ILE A 115 6.07 12.90 4.92
C ILE A 115 6.64 11.52 5.25
N GLY A 116 7.76 11.12 4.65
CA GLY A 116 8.40 9.82 4.90
C GLY A 116 8.75 9.61 6.38
N PRO A 117 9.60 10.47 6.98
CA PRO A 117 9.95 10.37 8.40
C PRO A 117 8.73 10.47 9.32
N TRP A 118 7.76 11.34 8.98
CA TRP A 118 6.54 11.50 9.77
C TRP A 118 5.69 10.24 9.77
N LEU A 119 5.44 9.64 8.59
CA LEU A 119 4.68 8.40 8.49
C LEU A 119 5.41 7.23 9.16
N GLY A 120 6.75 7.19 9.09
CA GLY A 120 7.55 6.22 9.84
C GLY A 120 7.33 6.33 11.34
N TYR A 121 7.40 7.55 11.88
CA TYR A 121 7.14 7.81 13.31
C TYR A 121 5.71 7.49 13.71
N ALA A 122 4.72 7.85 12.89
CA ALA A 122 3.31 7.53 13.15
C ALA A 122 3.05 6.02 13.10
N THR A 123 3.68 5.29 12.17
CA THR A 123 3.60 3.83 12.08
C THR A 123 4.21 3.16 13.31
N TRP A 124 5.32 3.70 13.84
CA TRP A 124 5.88 3.22 15.11
C TRP A 124 4.88 3.34 16.27
N HIS A 125 4.12 4.44 16.32
CA HIS A 125 3.07 4.61 17.33
C HIS A 125 1.90 3.66 17.12
N ALA A 126 1.48 3.44 15.87
CA ALA A 126 0.46 2.45 15.53
C ALA A 126 0.89 1.03 15.97
N TYR A 127 2.15 0.65 15.74
CA TYR A 127 2.73 -0.61 16.22
C TYR A 127 2.67 -0.72 17.75
N ARG A 128 3.21 0.26 18.49
CA ARG A 128 3.20 0.23 19.97
C ARG A 128 1.80 0.24 20.57
N GLY A 129 0.83 0.83 19.87
CA GLY A 129 -0.57 0.85 20.30
C GLY A 129 -1.34 -0.45 20.00
N SER A 130 -0.90 -1.23 19.01
CA SER A 130 -1.62 -2.42 18.53
C SER A 130 -0.99 -3.75 18.96
N VAL A 131 0.30 -3.77 19.28
CA VAL A 131 1.03 -4.96 19.71
C VAL A 131 1.45 -4.80 21.16
N LYS A 132 1.05 -5.75 22.01
CA LYS A 132 1.47 -5.82 23.42
C LYS A 132 2.37 -7.03 23.64
N TRP A 133 3.46 -6.79 24.35
CA TRP A 133 4.39 -7.83 24.75
C TRP A 133 4.15 -8.21 26.21
N LEU A 134 4.17 -9.51 26.50
CA LEU A 134 4.27 -9.98 27.87
C LEU A 134 5.73 -9.85 28.27
N ASP A 135 6.05 -8.82 29.04
CA ASP A 135 7.40 -8.70 29.59
C ASP A 135 7.67 -9.90 30.49
N LYS A 136 8.83 -10.54 30.31
CA LYS A 136 9.26 -11.62 31.20
C LYS A 136 9.57 -10.98 32.56
N VAL A 137 8.76 -11.33 33.56
CA VAL A 137 9.02 -11.05 34.98
C VAL A 137 10.38 -11.64 35.37
#